data_AF-U2FTE1-F1
#
_entry.id   AF-U2FTE1-F1
#
_cell.length_a   1.000
_cell.length_b   1.000
_cell.length_c   1.000
_cell.angle_alpha   90.00
_cell.angle_beta   90.00
_cell.angle_gamma   90.00
#
_symmetry.space_group_name_H-M   'P 1'
#
loop_
_entity.id
_entity.type
_entity.pdbx_description
1 polymer ?
#
loop_
_entity_poly.entity_id
_entity_poly.type
_entity_poly.pdbx_seq_one_letter_code
_entity_poly.pdbx_strand_id
1 'polypeptide(L)'
;MGLQLLSTIQQAAGSLDHIAGVLKIFGMVNAAPDFCDHPKVINGCSDLFVEVLGDRGRHARSAVGMGSLPNGMSVEIEAIVEIVNGH
;
A
#
# COMPACT_ATOMS: atom_id res chain seq x y z
N MET A 1 -6.30 -5.83 -0.36
CA MET A 1 -5.03 -5.42 0.25
C MET A 1 -5.07 -4.06 0.95
N GLY A 2 -5.44 -2.95 0.28
CA GLY A 2 -5.34 -1.60 0.89
C GLY A 2 -6.04 -1.43 2.24
N LEU A 3 -7.29 -1.87 2.39
CA LEU A 3 -8.01 -1.81 3.69
C LEU A 3 -7.34 -2.65 4.78
N GLN A 4 -6.77 -3.81 4.41
CA GLN A 4 -6.05 -4.66 5.34
C GLN A 4 -4.77 -3.97 5.85
N LEU A 5 -4.02 -3.31 4.96
CA LEU A 5 -2.87 -2.50 5.36
C LEU A 5 -3.27 -1.37 6.30
N LEU A 6 -4.32 -0.60 5.98
CA LEU A 6 -4.82 0.48 6.84
C LEU A 6 -5.23 -0.05 8.23
N SER A 7 -5.89 -1.21 8.29
CA SER A 7 -6.24 -1.86 9.55
C SER A 7 -5.00 -2.26 10.35
N THR A 8 -3.99 -2.86 9.71
CA THR A 8 -2.74 -3.25 10.39
C THR A 8 -1.96 -2.03 10.88
N ILE A 9 -1.89 -0.97 10.06
CA ILE A 9 -1.26 0.30 10.41
C ILE A 9 -1.97 0.94 11.61
N GLN A 10 -3.30 1.00 11.61
CA GLN A 10 -4.08 1.51 12.73
C GLN A 10 -3.84 0.71 14.02
N GLN A 11 -3.79 -0.63 13.93
CA GLN A 11 -3.50 -1.47 15.08
C GLN A 11 -2.10 -1.21 15.65
N ALA A 12 -1.11 -1.01 14.79
CA ALA A 12 0.27 -0.72 15.20
C ALA A 12 0.45 0.69 15.77
N ALA A 13 -0.22 1.69 15.17
CA ALA A 13 -0.12 3.10 15.56
C ALA A 13 -1.15 3.53 16.63
N GLY A 14 -2.13 2.68 16.94
CA GLY A 14 -3.27 2.97 17.82
C GLY A 14 -4.38 3.80 17.16
N SER A 15 -4.03 4.75 16.28
CA SER A 15 -4.96 5.54 15.47
C SER A 15 -4.33 5.88 14.11
N LEU A 16 -5.17 6.08 13.09
CA LEU A 16 -4.73 6.63 11.79
C LEU A 16 -4.35 8.12 11.90
N ASP A 17 -4.77 8.79 12.97
CA ASP A 17 -4.36 10.18 13.25
C ASP A 17 -2.88 10.28 13.64
N HIS A 18 -2.28 9.18 14.09
CA HIS A 18 -0.86 9.12 14.44
C HIS A 18 0.05 8.87 13.23
N ILE A 19 -0.50 8.78 12.01
CA ILE A 19 0.30 8.61 10.80
C ILE A 19 0.75 9.99 10.32
N ALA A 20 2.06 10.26 10.31
CA ALA A 20 2.59 11.50 9.76
C ALA A 20 2.55 11.49 8.22
N GLY A 21 2.83 10.33 7.63
CA GLY A 21 2.79 10.14 6.18
C GLY A 21 3.08 8.71 5.76
N VAL A 22 2.66 8.36 4.55
CA VAL A 22 2.98 7.09 3.90
C VAL A 22 4.20 7.34 3.04
N LEU A 23 5.33 6.75 3.39
CA LEU A 23 6.60 7.02 2.71
C LEU A 23 6.71 6.24 1.39
N LYS A 24 6.33 4.96 1.42
CA LYS A 24 6.46 4.06 0.28
C LYS A 24 5.31 3.06 0.22
N ILE A 25 4.81 2.84 -0.99
CA ILE A 25 4.05 1.64 -1.36
C ILE A 25 4.86 0.82 -2.36
N PHE A 26 5.05 -0.47 -2.07
CA PHE A 26 5.61 -1.43 -3.02
C PHE A 26 4.54 -2.47 -3.36
N GLY A 27 4.02 -2.38 -4.58
CA GLY A 27 2.99 -3.26 -5.10
C GLY A 27 3.56 -4.33 -6.02
N MET A 28 3.17 -5.56 -5.76
CA MET A 28 3.59 -6.75 -6.49
C MET A 28 2.32 -7.42 -7.03
N VAL A 29 2.24 -7.58 -8.35
CA VAL A 29 1.04 -8.09 -9.02
C VAL A 29 1.38 -9.43 -9.65
N ASN A 30 0.67 -10.47 -9.26
CA ASN A 30 0.79 -11.79 -9.88
C ASN A 30 0.17 -11.73 -11.28
N ALA A 31 1.01 -11.80 -12.30
CA ALA A 31 0.62 -11.47 -13.66
C ALA A 31 1.39 -12.30 -14.70
N ALA A 32 0.77 -12.48 -15.86
CA ALA A 32 1.45 -13.04 -17.02
C ALA A 32 2.58 -12.10 -17.50
N PRO A 33 3.66 -12.62 -18.12
CA PRO A 33 4.82 -11.82 -18.50
C PRO A 33 4.54 -10.64 -19.44
N ASP A 34 3.44 -10.69 -20.19
CA ASP A 34 3.01 -9.69 -21.16
C ASP A 34 2.05 -8.62 -20.60
N PHE A 35 1.53 -8.82 -19.39
CA PHE A 35 0.72 -7.81 -18.72
C PHE A 35 1.59 -6.64 -18.28
N CYS A 36 1.28 -5.42 -18.73
CA CYS A 36 2.09 -4.22 -18.45
C CYS A 36 1.39 -3.21 -17.52
N ASP A 37 0.15 -3.49 -17.12
CA ASP A 37 -0.73 -2.55 -16.42
C ASP A 37 -0.62 -2.63 -14.89
N HIS A 38 0.47 -3.18 -14.35
CA HIS A 38 0.71 -3.27 -12.90
C HIS A 38 0.50 -1.93 -12.16
N PRO A 39 0.97 -0.76 -12.67
CA PRO A 39 0.72 0.51 -12.00
C PRO A 39 -0.77 0.84 -11.85
N LYS A 40 -1.61 0.47 -12.82
CA LYS A 40 -3.07 0.68 -12.76
C LYS A 40 -3.71 -0.20 -11.69
N VAL A 41 -3.24 -1.43 -11.51
CA VAL A 41 -3.71 -2.33 -10.44
C VAL A 41 -3.38 -1.74 -9.07
N ILE A 42 -2.17 -1.21 -8.89
CA ILE A 42 -1.74 -0.63 -7.60
C ILE A 42 -2.40 0.74 -7.33
N ASN A 43 -2.93 1.44 -8.34
CA ASN A 43 -3.72 2.66 -8.10
C ASN A 43 -4.86 2.41 -7.12
N GLY A 44 -5.51 1.24 -7.12
CA GLY A 44 -6.57 0.94 -6.15
C GLY A 44 -6.11 1.03 -4.68
N CYS A 45 -4.85 0.71 -4.38
CA CYS A 45 -4.29 0.94 -3.05
C CYS A 45 -3.89 2.40 -2.85
N SER A 46 -3.29 3.02 -3.87
CA SER A 46 -2.83 4.40 -3.77
C SER A 46 -3.99 5.38 -3.55
N ASP A 47 -5.06 5.24 -4.33
CA ASP A 47 -6.24 6.09 -4.29
C ASP A 47 -6.95 5.95 -2.95
N LEU A 48 -7.10 4.72 -2.44
CA LEU A 48 -7.66 4.46 -1.11
C LEU A 48 -6.85 5.15 0.00
N PHE A 49 -5.52 5.08 -0.05
CA PHE A 49 -4.67 5.71 0.96
C PHE A 49 -4.82 7.23 0.95
N VAL A 50 -4.92 7.84 -0.23
CA VAL A 50 -5.18 9.28 -0.38
C VAL A 50 -6.60 9.64 0.06
N GLU A 51 -7.61 8.83 -0.26
CA GLU A 51 -9.00 9.03 0.18
C GLU A 51 -9.11 9.04 1.72
N VAL A 52 -8.44 8.11 2.39
CA VAL A 52 -8.53 7.94 3.86
C VAL A 52 -7.63 8.92 4.62
N LEU A 53 -6.41 9.17 4.14
CA LEU A 53 -5.39 9.94 4.89
C LEU A 53 -5.16 11.35 4.33
N GLY A 54 -5.81 11.72 3.23
CA GLY A 54 -5.60 12.98 2.53
C GLY A 54 -4.18 13.08 1.97
N ASP A 55 -3.56 14.26 2.10
CA ASP A 55 -2.18 14.49 1.62
C ASP A 55 -1.14 13.58 2.29
N ARG A 56 -1.38 13.15 3.54
CA ARG A 56 -0.52 12.18 4.25
C ARG A 56 -0.53 10.80 3.60
N GLY A 57 -1.55 10.51 2.79
CA GLY A 57 -1.69 9.28 2.02
C GLY A 57 -0.87 9.26 0.73
N ARG A 58 -0.29 10.39 0.29
CA ARG A 58 0.56 10.45 -0.91
C ARG A 58 1.94 9.88 -0.61
N HIS A 59 2.47 9.07 -1.53
CA HIS A 59 3.66 8.26 -1.28
C HIS A 59 4.50 8.07 -2.54
N ALA A 60 5.79 7.75 -2.34
CA ALA A 60 6.58 7.14 -3.40
C ALA A 60 6.06 5.73 -3.71
N ARG A 61 6.23 5.25 -4.95
CA ARG A 61 5.67 3.95 -5.36
C ARG A 61 6.58 3.15 -6.27
N SER A 62 6.53 1.83 -6.13
CA SER A 62 6.97 0.85 -7.14
C SER A 62 5.82 -0.11 -7.40
N ALA A 63 5.58 -0.47 -8.66
CA ALA A 63 4.57 -1.45 -9.06
C ALA A 63 5.19 -2.40 -10.09
N VAL A 64 5.31 -3.67 -9.75
CA VAL A 64 6.02 -4.67 -10.57
C VAL A 64 5.19 -5.94 -10.76
N GLY A 65 5.46 -6.63 -11.86
CA GLY A 65 4.90 -7.97 -12.11
C GLY A 65 5.71 -9.04 -11.40
N MET A 66 5.01 -10.06 -10.91
CA MET A 66 5.58 -11.27 -10.31
C MET A 66 5.02 -12.50 -11.01
N GLY A 67 5.88 -13.50 -11.25
CA GLY A 67 5.46 -14.78 -11.85
C GLY A 67 4.65 -15.67 -10.90
N SER A 68 4.70 -15.39 -9.59
CA SER A 68 3.86 -16.00 -8.56
C SER A 68 3.92 -15.18 -7.28
N LEU A 69 2.87 -15.26 -6.45
CA LEU A 69 2.85 -14.74 -5.09
C LEU A 69 2.44 -15.85 -4.10
N PRO A 70 2.74 -15.71 -2.80
CA PRO A 70 2.33 -16.67 -1.77
C PRO A 70 0.84 -17.00 -1.86
N ASN A 71 0.50 -18.28 -1.69
CA ASN A 71 -0.87 -18.79 -1.78
C ASN A 71 -1.61 -18.46 -3.10
N GLY A 72 -0.89 -18.08 -4.16
CA GLY A 72 -1.49 -17.70 -5.44
C GLY A 72 -2.28 -16.39 -5.39
N MET A 73 -2.00 -15.49 -4.44
CA MET A 73 -2.65 -14.19 -4.36
C MET A 73 -2.47 -13.38 -5.65
N SER A 74 -3.45 -12.53 -5.97
CA SER A 74 -3.39 -11.66 -7.16
C SER A 74 -2.47 -10.45 -6.95
N VAL A 75 -2.43 -9.91 -5.74
CA VAL A 75 -1.65 -8.72 -5.40
C VAL A 75 -1.12 -8.86 -3.97
N GLU A 76 0.15 -8.51 -3.80
CA GLU A 76 0.78 -8.31 -2.49
C GLU A 76 1.31 -6.88 -2.42
N ILE A 77 1.19 -6.25 -1.25
CA ILE A 77 1.58 -4.85 -1.07
C ILE A 77 2.30 -4.69 0.26
N GLU A 78 3.46 -4.05 0.21
CA GLU A 78 4.21 -3.57 1.37
C GLU A 78 4.07 -2.05 1.50
N ALA A 79 3.99 -1.57 2.74
CA ALA A 79 3.93 -0.14 3.05
C ALA A 79 4.97 0.24 4.11
N ILE A 80 5.67 1.35 3.88
CA ILE A 80 6.50 2.01 4.90
C ILE A 80 5.78 3.28 5.31
N VAL A 81 5.50 3.42 6.60
CA VAL A 81 4.75 4.55 7.17
C VAL A 81 5.55 5.24 8.27
N GLU A 82 5.43 6.56 8.33
CA GLU A 82 5.95 7.38 9.41
C GLU A 82 4.85 7.58 10.47
N ILE A 83 5.19 7.30 11.74
CA ILE A 83 4.28 7.44 12.88
C ILE A 83 4.79 8.57 13.76
N VAL A 84 3.91 9.48 14.17
CA VAL A 84 4.19 10.48 15.20
C VAL A 84 3.87 9.90 16.57
N ASN A 85 4.89 9.76 17.41
CA ASN A 85 4.68 9.40 18.81
C ASN A 85 4.27 10.64 19.60
N GLY A 86 3.06 10.63 20.18
CA GLY A 86 2.72 11.54 21.26
C GLY A 86 3.55 11.18 22.50
N HIS A 87 4.26 12.15 23.07
CA HIS A 87 4.81 12.06 24.42
C HIS A 87 3.69 12.04 25.46
#